data_AF-A0A2P7TBX0-F1
#
_entry.id   AF-A0A2P7TBX0-F1
#
_cell.length_a   1.000
_cell.length_b   1.000
_cell.length_c   1.000
_cell.angle_alpha   90.00
_cell.angle_beta   90.00
_cell.angle_gamma   90.00
#
_symmetry.space_group_name_H-M   'P 1'
#
loop_
_entity.id
_entity.type
_entity.pdbx_description
1 polymer ?
#
loop_
_entity_poly.entity_id
_entity_poly.type
_entity_poly.pdbx_seq_one_letter_code
_entity_poly.pdbx_strand_id
1 'polypeptide(L)'
;MPLKLEEPPINWSDYEDIAIKLYERFGPRFDEGKIYRIRFTDLLEWVLQIDNFVGAREDCNEGHLEMIQSTWVYEWRESHEEDLENEAED
;
A
#
# COMPACT_ATOMS: atom_id res chain seq x y z
N MET A 1 -3.31 18.47 -25.65
CA MET A 1 -3.15 17.09 -25.15
C MET A 1 -2.79 17.18 -23.68
N PRO A 2 -3.49 16.51 -22.76
CA PRO A 2 -3.01 16.44 -21.40
C PRO A 2 -1.77 15.54 -21.38
N LEU A 3 -0.65 16.08 -20.89
CA LEU A 3 0.50 15.29 -20.49
C LEU A 3 -0.01 14.30 -19.44
N LYS A 4 -0.21 13.05 -19.81
CA LYS A 4 -0.18 11.96 -18.82
C LYS A 4 1.26 11.97 -18.33
N LEU A 5 1.49 12.51 -17.14
CA LEU A 5 2.72 12.28 -16.41
C LEU A 5 2.84 10.76 -16.32
N GLU A 6 3.72 10.18 -17.14
CA GLU A 6 4.05 8.77 -17.04
C GLU A 6 4.68 8.61 -15.66
N GLU A 7 3.93 8.06 -14.71
CA GLU A 7 4.43 7.77 -13.38
C GLU A 7 5.64 6.83 -13.53
N PRO A 8 6.73 7.04 -12.80
CA PRO A 8 7.91 6.19 -12.91
C PRO A 8 7.53 4.73 -12.63
N PRO A 9 8.22 3.76 -13.26
CA PRO A 9 7.92 2.36 -13.07
C PRO A 9 8.19 1.94 -11.62
N ILE A 10 7.24 1.21 -11.03
CA ILE A 10 7.29 0.75 -9.65
C ILE A 10 7.88 -0.66 -9.62
N ASN A 11 8.88 -0.88 -8.77
CA ASN A 11 9.51 -2.17 -8.51
C ASN A 11 9.18 -2.68 -7.11
N TRP A 12 9.55 -3.93 -6.82
CA TRP A 12 9.35 -4.55 -5.50
C TRP A 12 10.04 -3.82 -4.34
N SER A 13 11.08 -3.04 -4.60
CA SER A 13 11.77 -2.23 -3.59
C SER A 13 11.04 -0.94 -3.23
N ASP A 14 10.10 -0.50 -4.07
CA ASP A 14 9.38 0.76 -3.93
C ASP A 14 8.15 0.56 -3.03
N TYR A 15 8.39 0.17 -1.77
CA TYR A 15 7.35 -0.23 -0.82
C TYR A 15 6.33 0.87 -0.52
N GLU A 16 6.82 2.11 -0.43
CA GLU A 16 5.99 3.30 -0.19
C GLU A 16 5.04 3.54 -1.35
N ASP A 17 5.52 3.57 -2.60
CA ASP A 17 4.68 3.71 -3.79
C ASP A 17 3.64 2.59 -3.89
N ILE A 18 4.03 1.33 -3.63
CA ILE A 18 3.11 0.20 -3.62
C ILE A 18 2.04 0.39 -2.54
N ALA A 19 2.42 0.74 -1.32
CA ALA A 19 1.52 0.94 -0.20
C ALA A 19 0.53 2.08 -0.46
N ILE A 20 1.00 3.21 -1.03
CA ILE A 20 0.15 4.33 -1.43
C ILE A 20 -0.87 3.88 -2.46
N LYS A 21 -0.46 3.17 -3.53
CA LYS A 21 -1.40 2.68 -4.57
C LYS A 21 -2.43 1.71 -4.00
N LEU A 22 -2.04 0.87 -3.03
CA LEU A 22 -2.96 -0.01 -2.31
C LEU A 22 -3.92 0.80 -1.42
N TYR A 23 -3.42 1.81 -0.70
CA TYR A 23 -4.23 2.70 0.12
C TYR A 23 -5.20 3.55 -0.71
N GLU A 24 -4.80 4.09 -1.86
CA GLU A 24 -5.70 4.79 -2.78
C GLU A 24 -6.84 3.88 -3.27
N ARG A 25 -6.55 2.59 -3.49
CA ARG A 25 -7.53 1.60 -3.95
C ARG A 25 -8.45 1.09 -2.84
N PHE A 26 -7.93 0.94 -1.62
CA PHE A 26 -8.56 0.15 -0.54
C PHE A 26 -8.63 0.84 0.82
N GLY A 27 -7.86 1.90 1.05
CA GLY A 27 -7.71 2.63 2.32
C GLY A 27 -9.01 2.93 3.06
N PRO A 28 -10.09 3.40 2.40
CA PRO A 28 -11.37 3.66 3.07
C PRO A 28 -12.13 2.40 3.54
N ARG A 29 -11.74 1.21 3.08
CA ARG A 29 -12.41 -0.08 3.38
C ARG A 29 -11.61 -0.97 4.31
N PHE A 30 -10.32 -0.70 4.43
CA PHE A 30 -9.39 -1.45 5.24
C PHE A 30 -9.06 -0.65 6.48
N ASP A 31 -9.06 -1.35 7.60
CA ASP A 31 -8.56 -0.88 8.89
C ASP A 31 -7.27 -1.65 9.18
N GLU A 32 -6.43 -1.13 10.08
CA GLU A 32 -5.17 -1.76 10.48
C GLU A 32 -5.28 -3.28 10.69
N GLY A 33 -6.29 -3.72 11.44
CA GLY A 33 -6.51 -5.14 11.74
C GLY A 33 -6.86 -5.97 10.51
N LYS A 34 -7.53 -5.39 9.50
CA LYS A 34 -7.75 -6.05 8.21
C LYS A 34 -6.47 -6.09 7.38
N ILE A 35 -5.67 -5.03 7.38
CA ILE A 35 -4.41 -4.97 6.61
C ILE A 35 -3.48 -6.11 7.06
N TYR A 36 -3.30 -6.30 8.37
CA TYR A 36 -2.52 -7.42 8.92
C TYR A 36 -3.07 -8.82 8.61
N ARG A 37 -4.37 -8.95 8.33
CA ARG A 37 -5.01 -10.24 8.01
C ARG A 37 -5.03 -10.56 6.52
N ILE A 38 -4.53 -9.66 5.66
CA ILE A 38 -4.42 -9.93 4.22
C ILE A 38 -3.50 -11.14 4.03
N ARG A 39 -3.95 -12.10 3.22
CA ARG A 39 -3.08 -13.23 2.85
C ARG A 39 -2.05 -12.74 1.84
N PHE A 40 -0.80 -13.15 2.01
CA PHE A 40 0.30 -12.80 1.11
C PHE A 40 0.01 -13.10 -0.37
N THR A 41 -0.71 -14.18 -0.67
CA THR A 41 -1.15 -14.46 -2.04
C THR A 41 -2.10 -13.40 -2.60
N ASP A 42 -3.02 -12.88 -1.78
CA ASP A 42 -3.96 -11.85 -2.20
C ASP A 42 -3.24 -10.50 -2.36
N LEU A 43 -2.32 -10.19 -1.42
CA LEU A 43 -1.47 -8.99 -1.49
C LEU A 43 -0.62 -9.00 -2.77
N LEU A 44 0.03 -10.12 -3.08
CA LEU A 44 0.80 -10.31 -4.31
C LEU A 44 -0.04 -10.04 -5.56
N GLU A 45 -1.25 -10.61 -5.65
CA GLU A 45 -2.13 -10.35 -6.80
C GLU A 45 -2.50 -8.87 -6.91
N TRP A 46 -2.70 -8.16 -5.80
CA TRP A 46 -3.02 -6.74 -5.82
C TRP A 46 -1.84 -5.89 -6.27
N VAL A 47 -0.62 -6.21 -5.82
CA VAL A 47 0.60 -5.51 -6.24
C VAL A 47 0.83 -5.67 -7.75
N LEU A 48 0.65 -6.88 -8.28
CA LEU A 48 0.77 -7.14 -9.72
C LEU A 48 -0.28 -6.43 -10.59
N GLN A 49 -1.36 -5.93 -9.98
CA GLN A 49 -2.41 -5.17 -10.64
C GLN A 49 -2.23 -3.64 -10.50
N ILE A 50 -1.15 -3.18 -9.90
CA ILE A 50 -0.82 -1.74 -9.80
C ILE A 50 -0.42 -1.23 -11.18
N ASP A 51 -0.94 -0.05 -11.54
CA ASP A 51 -0.58 0.62 -12.78
C ASP A 51 0.91 1.02 -12.73
N ASN A 52 1.65 0.79 -13.81
CA ASN A 52 3.10 1.01 -13.90
C ASN A 52 3.98 0.11 -13.00
N PHE A 53 3.43 -0.96 -12.41
CA PHE A 53 4.24 -1.98 -11.74
C PHE A 53 4.99 -2.84 -12.77
N VAL A 54 6.31 -2.92 -12.65
CA VAL A 54 7.18 -3.66 -13.59
C VAL A 54 7.89 -4.85 -12.96
N GLY A 55 7.70 -5.09 -11.66
CA GLY A 55 8.30 -6.22 -10.96
C GLY A 55 7.71 -7.57 -11.42
N ALA A 56 8.54 -8.62 -11.46
CA ALA A 56 8.07 -9.96 -11.81
C ALA A 56 7.59 -10.70 -10.56
N ARG A 57 6.56 -11.55 -10.69
CA ARG A 57 6.04 -12.37 -9.57
C ARG A 57 7.13 -13.23 -8.93
N GLU A 58 8.10 -13.68 -9.73
CA GLU A 58 9.22 -14.52 -9.30
C GLU A 58 10.24 -13.79 -8.40
N ASP A 59 10.33 -12.47 -8.50
CA ASP A 59 11.19 -11.65 -7.64
C ASP A 59 10.56 -11.38 -6.26
N CYS A 60 9.27 -11.71 -6.09
CA CYS A 60 8.58 -11.54 -4.83
C CYS A 60 9.06 -12.57 -3.79
N ASN A 61 9.31 -12.09 -2.58
CA ASN A 61 9.58 -12.91 -1.40
C ASN A 61 8.72 -12.45 -0.21
N GLU A 62 8.70 -13.24 0.87
CA GLU A 62 7.92 -12.92 2.06
C GLU A 62 8.32 -11.57 2.69
N GLY A 63 9.61 -11.20 2.60
CA GLY A 63 10.10 -9.91 3.08
C GLY A 63 9.51 -8.72 2.32
N HIS A 64 9.39 -8.79 0.99
CA HIS A 64 8.71 -7.74 0.22
C HIS A 64 7.27 -7.56 0.66
N LEU A 65 6.53 -8.66 0.83
CA LEU A 65 5.12 -8.62 1.22
C LEU A 65 4.92 -8.11 2.65
N GLU A 66 5.79 -8.52 3.58
CA GLU A 66 5.79 -8.02 4.96
C GLU A 66 6.10 -6.53 5.02
N MET A 67 7.07 -6.05 4.24
CA MET A 67 7.40 -4.63 4.15
C MET A 67 6.23 -3.83 3.58
N ILE A 68 5.63 -4.28 2.47
CA ILE A 68 4.44 -3.63 1.87
C ILE A 68 3.30 -3.56 2.89
N GLN A 69 3.02 -4.65 3.61
CA GLN A 69 1.97 -4.68 4.63
C GLN A 69 2.26 -3.70 5.77
N SER A 70 3.51 -3.65 6.25
CA SER A 70 3.93 -2.75 7.34
C SER A 70 3.86 -1.29 6.92
N THR A 71 4.36 -0.94 5.74
CA THR A 71 4.29 0.41 5.19
C THR A 71 2.84 0.84 4.96
N TRP A 72 1.97 -0.05 4.46
CA TRP A 72 0.57 0.28 4.28
C TRP A 72 -0.15 0.56 5.61
N VAL A 73 0.15 -0.20 6.68
CA VAL A 73 -0.38 0.11 8.01
C VAL A 73 0.12 1.45 8.52
N TYR A 74 1.41 1.77 8.30
CA TYR A 74 1.98 3.06 8.68
C TYR A 74 1.24 4.22 8.01
N GLU A 75 1.07 4.18 6.69
CA GLU A 75 0.33 5.19 5.91
C GLU A 75 -1.13 5.32 6.37
N TRP A 76 -1.78 4.19 6.65
CA TRP A 76 -3.14 4.17 7.17
C TRP A 76 -3.23 4.85 8.54
N ARG A 77 -2.29 4.55 9.45
CA ARG A 77 -2.24 5.16 10.79
C ARG A 77 -2.03 6.66 10.69
N GLU A 78 -1.04 7.14 9.94
CA GLU A 78 -0.78 8.58 9.81
C GLU A 78 -1.98 9.32 9.19
N SER A 79 -2.65 8.70 8.22
CA SER A 79 -3.86 9.28 7.61
C SER A 79 -5.08 9.34 8.56
N HIS A 80 -5.10 8.53 9.63
CA HIS A 80 -6.19 8.48 10.61
C HIS A 80 -5.75 9.00 12.00
N GLU A 81 -4.50 9.43 12.16
CA GLU A 81 -3.98 10.00 13.42
C GLU A 81 -4.55 11.40 13.67
N GLU A 82 -4.88 12.16 12.62
CA GLU A 82 -5.60 13.45 12.72
C GLU A 82 -7.00 13.33 13.34
N ASP A 83 -7.62 12.14 13.33
CA ASP A 83 -8.89 11.89 14.02
C ASP A 83 -8.70 11.60 15.52
N LEU A 84 -7.57 10.99 15.92
CA LEU A 84 -7.29 10.60 17.32
C LEU A 84 -6.82 11.76 18.19
N GLU A 85 -6.08 12.74 17.63
CA GLU A 85 -5.68 13.94 18.38
C GLU A 85 -6.88 14.85 18.73
N ASN A 86 -7.97 14.81 17.96
CA ASN A 86 -9.18 15.59 18.26
C ASN A 86 -10.05 15.00 19.39
N GLU A 87 -9.90 13.72 19.74
CA GLU A 87 -10.64 13.08 20.84
C GLU A 87 -9.94 13.21 22.21
N ALA A 88 -8.65 13.59 22.23
CA ALA A 88 -7.90 13.77 23.47
C ALA A 88 -8.11 15.15 24.14
N GLU A 89 -8.88 16.04 23.52
CA GLU A 89 -9.15 17.41 23.98
C GLU A 89 -10.60 17.65 24.48
N ASP A 90 -11.38 16.59 24.76
CA ASP A 90 -12.70 16.66 25.46
C ASP A 90 -12.66 15.99 26.86
#